data_AF-A0A7C4J8I3-F1
#
_entry.id   AF-A0A7C4J8I3-F1
#
_cell.length_a   1.000
_cell.length_b   1.000
_cell.length_c   1.000
_cell.angle_alpha   90.00
_cell.angle_beta   90.00
_cell.angle_gamma   90.00
#
_symmetry.space_group_name_H-M   'P 1'
#
loop_
_entity.id
_entity.type
_entity.pdbx_description
1 polymer ?
#
loop_
_entity_poly.entity_id
_entity_poly.type
_entity_poly.pdbx_seq_one_letter_code
_entity_poly.pdbx_strand_id
1 'polypeptide(L)' 'TLNLELVPGQVARATANFNRPGTFHIICNHYCGAGHQVMYGTIIVE' A
#
# COMPACT_ATOMS: atom_id res chain seq x y z
N THR A 1 -1.48 11.13 -2.79
CA THR A 1 -1.73 9.72 -3.15
C THR A 1 -0.39 9.02 -3.30
N LEU A 2 -0.24 7.82 -2.74
CA LEU A 2 0.96 6.99 -2.88
C LEU A 2 0.60 5.75 -3.71
N ASN A 3 1.39 5.42 -4.73
CA ASN A 3 1.25 4.20 -5.53
C ASN A 3 2.65 3.70 -5.87
N LEU A 4 2.93 2.43 -5.54
CA LEU A 4 4.24 1.81 -5.74
C LEU A 4 4.05 0.37 -6.21
N GLU A 5 4.89 -0.05 -7.13
CA GLU A 5 5.03 -1.45 -7.52
C GLU A 5 6.07 -2.14 -6.63
N LEU A 6 5.81 -3.40 -6.25
CA LEU A 6 6.69 -4.21 -5.42
C LEU A 6 7.27 -5.36 -6.25
N VAL A 7 8.46 -5.14 -6.81
CA VAL A 7 9.16 -6.11 -7.65
C VAL A 7 10.07 -7.01 -6.79
N PRO A 8 10.00 -8.35 -6.93
CA PRO A 8 10.88 -9.26 -6.18
C PRO A 8 12.37 -8.93 -6.36
N GLY A 9 13.13 -8.91 -5.25
CA GLY A 9 14.57 -8.60 -5.24
C GLY A 9 14.92 -7.12 -5.29
N GLN A 10 13.93 -6.22 -5.35
CA GLN A 10 14.14 -4.77 -5.38
C GLN A 10 13.62 -4.10 -4.10
N VAL A 11 14.13 -2.91 -3.79
CA VAL A 11 13.64 -2.07 -2.69
C VAL A 11 12.89 -0.86 -3.26
N ALA A 12 11.58 -0.81 -3.04
CA ALA A 12 10.78 0.38 -3.32
C ALA A 12 10.85 1.34 -2.13
N ARG A 13 11.12 2.63 -2.38
CA ARG A 13 11.21 3.66 -1.34
C ARG A 13 10.34 4.87 -1.71
N ALA A 14 9.51 5.30 -0.76
CA ALA A 14 8.77 6.55 -0.86
C ALA A 14 8.59 7.19 0.52
N THR A 15 8.26 8.47 0.51
CA THR A 15 7.94 9.26 1.71
C THR A 15 6.52 9.78 1.59
N ALA A 16 5.71 9.59 2.63
CA ALA A 16 4.36 10.13 2.70
C ALA A 16 4.22 10.95 3.98
N ASN A 17 3.61 12.13 3.86
CA ASN A 17 3.22 12.97 4.99
C ASN A 17 1.71 12.86 5.18
N PHE A 18 1.30 12.36 6.34
CA PHE A 18 -0.12 12.30 6.71
C PHE A 18 -0.48 13.59 7.45
N ASN A 19 -1.41 14.35 6.88
CA ASN A 19 -1.80 15.67 7.40
C ASN A 19 -3.02 15.62 8.34
N ARG A 20 -3.54 14.43 8.61
CA ARG A 20 -4.68 14.20 9.50
C ARG A 20 -4.62 12.80 10.09
N PRO A 21 -5.07 12.62 11.34
CA PRO A 21 -5.27 11.29 11.92
C PRO A 21 -6.36 10.53 11.17
N GLY A 22 -6.30 9.21 11.25
CA GLY A 22 -7.31 8.32 10.68
C GLY A 22 -6.75 7.00 10.17
N THR A 23 -7.66 6.21 9.61
CA THR A 23 -7.39 4.92 8.98
C THR A 23 -7.28 5.08 7.48
N PHE A 24 -6.16 4.67 6.89
CA PHE A 24 -5.91 4.70 5.45
C PHE A 24 -5.75 3.27 4.92
N HIS A 25 -6.45 2.96 3.82
CA HIS A 25 -6.39 1.63 3.22
C HIS A 25 -5.23 1.52 2.22
N ILE A 26 -4.47 0.43 2.31
CA ILE A 26 -3.53 -0.02 1.30
C ILE A 26 -4.28 -1.00 0.40
N ILE A 27 -4.23 -0.76 -0.91
CA ILE A 27 -4.86 -1.60 -1.93
C ILE A 27 -3.77 -2.20 -2.80
N CYS A 28 -3.79 -3.53 -2.99
CA CYS A 28 -3.00 -4.16 -4.05
C CYS A 28 -3.67 -3.91 -5.40
N ASN A 29 -3.02 -3.16 -6.29
CA ASN A 29 -3.52 -2.82 -7.62
C ASN A 29 -2.79 -3.54 -8.75
N HIS A 30 -1.92 -4.50 -8.42
CA HIS A 30 -1.20 -5.35 -9.36
C HIS A 30 -1.61 -6.81 -9.18
N TYR A 31 -2.00 -7.50 -10.25
CA TYR A 31 -2.41 -8.90 -10.16
C TYR A 31 -1.25 -9.77 -9.66
N CYS A 32 -1.46 -10.44 -8.52
CA CYS A 32 -0.45 -11.26 -7.86
C CYS A 32 -0.88 -12.71 -7.60
N GLY A 33 -2.06 -13.14 -8.08
CA GLY A 33 -2.59 -14.49 -7.92
C GLY A 33 -4.03 -14.53 -7.40
N ALA A 34 -4.52 -15.71 -7.01
CA ALA A 34 -5.92 -15.96 -6.64
C ALA A 34 -6.42 -15.17 -5.40
N GLY A 35 -5.51 -14.62 -4.59
CA GLY A 35 -5.84 -13.76 -3.45
C GLY A 35 -5.88 -12.27 -3.77
N HIS A 36 -5.60 -11.87 -5.02
CA HIS A 36 -5.41 -10.46 -5.39
C HIS A 36 -6.60 -9.58 -4.99
N GLN A 37 -7.84 -10.01 -5.27
CA GLN A 37 -9.05 -9.23 -4.99
C GLN A 37 -9.36 -9.05 -3.50
N VAL A 38 -8.68 -9.77 -2.60
CA VAL A 38 -8.85 -9.65 -1.15
C VAL A 38 -7.60 -9.12 -0.44
N MET A 39 -6.57 -8.73 -1.20
CA MET A 39 -5.30 -8.27 -0.65
C MET A 39 -5.36 -6.79 -0.28
N TYR A 40 -5.63 -6.52 1.00
CA TYR A 40 -5.71 -5.17 1.56
C TYR A 40 -4.89 -5.06 2.84
N GLY A 41 -4.45 -3.83 3.15
CA GLY A 41 -3.78 -3.49 4.39
C GLY A 41 -4.29 -2.16 4.95
N THR A 42 -3.82 -1.80 6.14
CA THR A 42 -4.26 -0.58 6.83
C THR A 42 -3.06 0.15 7.43
N ILE A 43 -3.05 1.47 7.29
CA ILE A 43 -2.17 2.39 8.02
C ILE A 43 -3.06 3.17 8.99
N ILE A 44 -2.69 3.15 10.27
CA ILE A 44 -3.34 3.94 11.32
C ILE A 44 -2.43 5.12 11.64
N VAL A 45 -2.97 6.33 11.56
CA VAL A 45 -2.29 7.58 11.92
C VAL A 45 -3.02 8.18 13.11
N GLU A 46 -2.28 8.45 14.18
CA GLU A 46 -2.77 9.04 15.43
C GLU A 46 -2.57 10.56 15.47
#